data_AF-A0A8S2GE73-F1
#
_entry.id   AF-A0A8S2GE73-F1
#
_cell.length_a   1.000
_cell.length_b   1.000
_cell.length_c   1.000
_cell.angle_alpha   90.00
_cell.angle_beta   90.00
_cell.angle_gamma   90.00
#
_symmetry.space_group_name_H-M   'P 1'
#
loop_
_entity.id
_entity.type
_entity.pdbx_description
1 polymer ?
#
loop_
_entity_poly.entity_id
_entity_poly.type
_entity_poly.pdbx_seq_one_letter_code
_entity_poly.pdbx_strand_id
1 'polypeptide(L)'
;HKSAINLSNDLKRSLSILEETLIHCSTDLKTLYDGNIKDIGLLRQQLNKLLDVQKRFDNNEDHRSQASDLIQRLSVYNMYDLESLRTSLENINHKWNTLK
;
A
#
# COMPACT_ATOMS: atom_id res chain seq x y z
N HIS A 1 4.19 6.09 27.46
CA HIS A 1 3.72 7.27 26.69
C HIS A 1 4.63 7.64 25.51
N LYS A 2 5.89 8.09 25.70
CA LYS A 2 6.78 8.43 24.56
C LYS A 2 6.95 7.29 23.54
N SER A 3 7.09 6.05 24.01
CA SER A 3 7.21 4.88 23.12
C SER A 3 5.94 4.64 22.28
N ALA A 4 4.76 4.83 22.85
CA ALA A 4 3.49 4.67 22.13
C ALA A 4 3.26 5.79 21.09
N ILE A 5 3.71 7.01 21.40
CA ILE A 5 3.67 8.16 20.47
C ILE A 5 4.58 7.90 19.26
N ASN A 6 5.80 7.42 19.49
CA ASN A 6 6.73 7.09 18.40
C ASN A 6 6.16 5.98 17.50
N LEU A 7 5.64 4.91 18.10
CA LEU A 7 5.00 3.81 17.35
C LEU A 7 3.78 4.27 16.53
N SER A 8 2.96 5.18 17.08
CA SER A 8 1.82 5.77 16.36
C SER A 8 2.29 6.59 15.15
N ASN A 9 3.37 7.35 15.28
CA ASN A 9 3.93 8.13 14.18
C ASN A 9 4.55 7.24 13.09
N ASP A 10 5.26 6.18 13.47
CA ASP A 10 5.84 5.22 12.53
C ASP A 10 4.75 4.47 11.74
N LEU A 11 3.64 4.12 12.41
CA LEU A 11 2.47 3.53 11.77
C LEU A 11 1.81 4.50 10.80
N LYS A 12 1.57 5.75 11.20
CA LYS A 12 1.01 6.79 10.32
C LYS A 12 1.87 7.00 9.07
N ARG A 13 3.19 7.02 9.23
CA ARG A 13 4.13 7.12 8.10
C ARG A 13 4.02 5.92 7.16
N SER A 14 3.95 4.71 7.70
CA SER A 14 3.83 3.48 6.92
C SER A 14 2.51 3.43 6.13
N LEU A 15 1.39 3.83 6.77
CA LEU A 15 0.08 3.90 6.10
C LEU A 15 0.05 4.94 4.97
N SER A 16 0.68 6.10 5.17
CA SER A 16 0.77 7.14 4.14
C SER A 16 1.52 6.68 2.89
N ILE A 17 2.66 5.98 3.08
CA ILE A 17 3.46 5.46 1.95
C ILE A 17 2.67 4.40 1.18
N LEU A 18 1.94 3.52 1.87
CA LEU A 18 1.10 2.50 1.26
C LEU A 18 -0.05 3.12 0.46
N GLU A 19 -0.75 4.11 1.02
CA GLU A 19 -1.85 4.78 0.33
C GLU A 19 -1.37 5.52 -0.92
N GLU A 20 -0.25 6.23 -0.84
CA GLU A 20 0.36 6.90 -1.99
C GLU A 20 0.77 5.90 -3.07
N THR A 21 1.39 4.78 -2.69
CA THR A 21 1.75 3.70 -3.62
C THR A 21 0.54 3.14 -4.34
N LEU A 22 -0.57 2.89 -3.62
CA LEU A 22 -1.80 2.36 -4.20
C LEU A 22 -2.46 3.34 -5.18
N ILE A 23 -2.43 4.64 -4.89
CA ILE A 23 -2.95 5.68 -5.82
C ILE A 23 -2.17 5.66 -7.13
N HIS A 24 -0.85 5.57 -7.07
CA HIS A 24 0.00 5.52 -8.27
C HIS A 24 -0.23 4.24 -9.06
N CYS A 25 -0.26 3.08 -8.41
CA CYS A 25 -0.52 1.80 -9.08
C CYS A 25 -1.92 1.76 -9.73
N SER A 26 -2.94 2.28 -9.05
CA SER A 26 -4.30 2.37 -9.62
C SER A 26 -4.35 3.30 -10.83
N THR A 27 -3.62 4.40 -10.82
CA THR A 27 -3.54 5.33 -11.95
C THR A 27 -2.82 4.69 -13.13
N ASP A 28 -1.67 4.06 -12.87
CA ASP A 28 -0.88 3.36 -13.89
C ASP A 28 -1.74 2.26 -14.55
N LEU A 29 -2.47 1.46 -13.77
CA LEU A 29 -3.40 0.43 -14.28
C LEU A 29 -4.57 1.00 -15.09
N LYS A 30 -5.15 2.13 -14.69
CA LYS A 30 -6.21 2.79 -15.48
C LYS A 30 -5.69 3.24 -16.86
N THR A 31 -4.43 3.65 -16.96
CA THR A 31 -3.83 4.04 -18.24
C THR A 31 -3.45 2.86 -19.14
N LEU A 32 -3.51 1.62 -18.64
CA LEU A 32 -3.07 0.43 -19.37
C LEU A 32 -4.15 -0.12 -20.32
N TYR A 33 -5.43 0.27 -20.20
CA TYR A 33 -6.52 -0.34 -20.97
C TYR A 33 -7.22 0.66 -21.90
N ASP A 34 -6.70 0.85 -23.12
CA ASP A 34 -7.41 1.58 -24.20
C ASP A 34 -8.12 0.65 -25.21
N GLY A 35 -7.93 -0.67 -25.08
CA GLY A 35 -8.57 -1.70 -25.91
C GLY A 35 -7.93 -1.94 -27.29
N ASN A 36 -6.82 -1.28 -27.66
CA ASN A 36 -6.24 -1.37 -29.01
C ASN A 36 -4.85 -2.02 -29.01
N ILE A 37 -4.81 -3.35 -28.90
CA ILE A 37 -3.57 -4.15 -28.84
C ILE A 37 -3.14 -4.55 -30.26
N LYS A 38 -2.56 -3.62 -31.02
CA LYS A 38 -1.93 -3.93 -32.33
C LYS A 38 -0.46 -3.57 -32.43
N ASP A 39 0.11 -2.89 -31.44
CA ASP A 39 1.48 -2.41 -31.47
C ASP A 39 2.34 -3.13 -30.40
N ILE A 40 3.41 -3.80 -30.86
CA ILE A 40 4.41 -4.45 -29.98
C ILE A 40 5.11 -3.42 -29.08
N GLY A 41 5.31 -2.19 -29.55
CA GLY A 41 5.83 -1.09 -28.75
C GLY A 41 4.90 -0.73 -27.59
N LEU A 42 3.59 -0.69 -27.85
CA LEU A 42 2.56 -0.45 -26.83
C LEU A 42 2.54 -1.60 -25.81
N LEU A 43 2.57 -2.85 -26.26
CA LEU A 43 2.65 -4.03 -25.39
C LEU A 43 3.90 -4.00 -24.49
N ARG A 44 5.05 -3.58 -25.02
CA ARG A 44 6.29 -3.45 -24.26
C ARG A 44 6.21 -2.33 -23.21
N GLN A 45 5.59 -1.19 -23.54
CA GLN A 45 5.33 -0.13 -22.57
C GLN A 45 4.37 -0.59 -21.47
N GLN A 46 3.31 -1.31 -21.84
CA GLN A 46 2.35 -1.87 -20.90
C GLN A 46 3.00 -2.88 -19.96
N LEU A 47 3.85 -3.77 -20.49
CA LEU A 47 4.62 -4.72 -19.70
C LEU A 47 5.59 -4.03 -18.73
N ASN A 48 6.31 -3.01 -19.19
CA ASN A 48 7.23 -2.26 -18.31
C ASN A 48 6.50 -1.55 -17.17
N LYS A 49 5.31 -1.00 -17.43
CA LYS A 49 4.45 -0.42 -16.38
C LYS A 49 3.98 -1.49 -15.38
N LEU A 50 3.58 -2.67 -15.86
CA LEU A 50 3.20 -3.78 -14.97
C LEU A 50 4.37 -4.27 -14.11
N LEU A 51 5.58 -4.35 -14.67
CA LEU A 51 6.78 -4.70 -13.91
C LEU A 51 7.13 -3.64 -12.86
N ASP A 52 6.95 -2.35 -13.17
CA ASP A 52 7.17 -1.28 -12.19
C ASP A 52 6.13 -1.32 -11.06
N VAL A 53 4.87 -1.58 -11.39
CA VAL A 53 3.80 -1.83 -10.40
C VAL A 53 4.16 -3.02 -9.52
N GLN A 54 4.55 -4.16 -10.10
CA GLN A 54 4.98 -5.35 -9.34
C GLN A 54 6.14 -5.04 -8.40
N LYS A 55 7.15 -4.30 -8.87
CA LYS A 55 8.30 -3.91 -8.05
C LYS A 55 7.88 -3.00 -6.88
N ARG A 56 6.90 -2.12 -7.09
CA ARG A 56 6.34 -1.28 -6.02
C ARG A 56 5.57 -2.11 -4.98
N PHE A 57 4.85 -3.16 -5.41
CA PHE A 57 4.25 -4.13 -4.50
C PHE A 57 5.32 -4.83 -3.66
N ASP A 58 6.33 -5.41 -4.31
CA ASP A 58 7.39 -6.16 -3.63
C ASP A 58 8.16 -5.28 -2.62
N ASN A 59 8.47 -4.03 -3.00
CA ASN A 59 9.19 -3.08 -2.14
C ASN A 59 8.38 -2.59 -0.93
N ASN A 60 7.04 -2.59 -1.02
CA ASN A 60 6.18 -2.06 0.05
C ASN A 60 5.51 -3.16 0.89
N GLU A 61 5.76 -4.44 0.57
CA GLU A 61 5.33 -5.58 1.39
C GLU A 61 5.93 -5.52 2.80
N ASP A 62 7.18 -5.06 2.93
CA ASP A 62 7.83 -4.82 4.22
C ASP A 62 7.10 -3.75 5.05
N HIS A 63 6.67 -2.65 4.42
CA HIS A 63 5.90 -1.60 5.09
C HIS A 63 4.50 -2.07 5.50
N ARG A 64 3.87 -2.94 4.71
CA ARG A 64 2.60 -3.60 5.08
C ARG A 64 2.76 -4.49 6.30
N SER A 65 3.80 -5.32 6.31
CA SER A 65 4.14 -6.21 7.43
C SER A 65 4.47 -5.41 8.69
N GLN A 66 5.26 -4.35 8.57
CA GLN A 66 5.56 -3.42 9.66
C GLN A 66 4.30 -2.74 10.22
N ALA A 67 3.39 -2.27 9.36
CA ALA A 67 2.14 -1.65 9.81
C ALA A 67 1.28 -2.62 10.62
N SER A 68 1.22 -3.90 10.23
CA SER A 68 0.52 -4.95 10.98
C SER A 68 1.15 -5.20 12.35
N ASP A 69 2.49 -5.32 12.42
CA ASP A 69 3.22 -5.52 13.69
C ASP A 69 3.04 -4.31 14.64
N LEU A 70 3.10 -3.09 14.10
CA LEU A 70 2.92 -1.87 14.88
C LEU A 70 1.51 -1.76 15.48
N ILE A 71 0.47 -2.15 14.75
CA ILE A 71 -0.90 -2.22 15.29
C ILE A 71 -0.99 -3.25 16.42
N GLN A 72 -0.41 -4.44 16.24
CA GLN A 72 -0.43 -5.48 17.27
C GLN A 72 0.30 -5.02 18.54
N ARG A 73 1.46 -4.36 18.40
CA ARG A 73 2.21 -3.80 19.52
C ARG A 73 1.48 -2.65 20.20
N LEU A 74 0.80 -1.79 19.45
CA LEU A 74 0.00 -0.70 19.99
C LEU A 74 -1.24 -1.22 20.74
N SER A 75 -1.84 -2.34 20.31
CA SER A 75 -3.00 -2.95 20.98
C SER A 75 -2.76 -3.28 22.45
N VAL A 76 -1.52 -3.61 22.82
CA VAL A 76 -1.09 -3.86 24.21
C VAL A 76 -1.22 -2.61 25.09
N TYR A 77 -1.24 -1.41 24.50
CA TYR A 77 -1.33 -0.14 25.22
C TYR A 77 -2.77 0.40 25.37
N ASN A 78 -3.81 -0.33 24.93
CA ASN A 78 -5.22 0.07 25.05
C ASN A 78 -5.49 1.52 24.55
N MET A 79 -4.86 1.92 23.44
CA MET A 79 -5.07 3.26 22.88
C MET A 79 -6.42 3.36 22.15
N TYR A 80 -7.26 4.33 22.51
CA TYR A 80 -8.56 4.57 21.87
C TYR A 80 -8.48 4.85 20.35
N ASP A 81 -7.38 5.43 19.87
CA ASP A 81 -7.19 5.77 18.45
C ASP A 81 -6.79 4.58 17.55
N LEU A 82 -6.61 3.39 18.13
CA LEU A 82 -6.22 2.19 17.38
C LEU A 82 -7.27 1.73 16.38
N GLU A 83 -8.54 1.89 16.70
CA GLU A 83 -9.62 1.36 15.87
C GLU A 83 -9.67 2.04 14.51
N SER A 84 -9.45 3.36 14.49
CA SER A 84 -9.33 4.12 13.23
C SER A 84 -8.12 3.67 12.41
N LEU A 85 -6.99 3.42 13.05
CA LEU A 85 -5.76 2.98 12.36
C LEU A 85 -5.89 1.54 11.85
N ARG A 86 -6.59 0.69 12.59
CA ARG A 86 -6.93 -0.69 12.20
C ARG A 86 -7.83 -0.71 10.98
N THR A 87 -8.89 0.10 10.99
CA THR A 87 -9.77 0.30 9.84
C THR A 87 -9.00 0.80 8.62
N SER A 88 -8.08 1.75 8.79
CA SER A 88 -7.22 2.23 7.70
C SER A 88 -6.33 1.12 7.13
N LEU A 89 -5.69 0.30 7.98
CA LEU A 89 -4.87 -0.82 7.52
C LEU A 89 -5.70 -1.89 6.80
N GLU A 90 -6.90 -2.21 7.29
CA GLU A 90 -7.81 -3.14 6.63
C GLU A 90 -8.23 -2.67 5.24
N ASN A 91 -8.56 -1.38 5.10
CA ASN A 91 -8.87 -0.77 3.81
C ASN A 91 -7.66 -0.81 2.84
N ILE A 92 -6.46 -0.54 3.34
CA ILE A 92 -5.23 -0.63 2.57
C ILE A 92 -4.97 -2.07 2.13
N ASN A 93 -5.12 -3.05 3.03
CA ASN A 93 -4.96 -4.47 2.72
C ASN A 93 -5.98 -4.97 1.70
N HIS A 94 -7.22 -4.51 1.78
CA HIS A 94 -8.25 -4.84 0.80
C HIS A 94 -7.89 -4.30 -0.59
N LYS A 95 -7.49 -3.03 -0.70
CA LYS A 95 -7.03 -2.42 -1.96
C LYS A 95 -5.79 -3.12 -2.52
N TRP A 96 -4.83 -3.44 -1.65
CA TRP A 96 -3.61 -4.15 -1.99
C TRP A 96 -3.89 -5.53 -2.59
N ASN A 97 -4.73 -6.34 -1.93
CA ASN A 97 -5.11 -7.67 -2.43
C ASN A 97 -5.98 -7.63 -3.69
N THR A 98 -6.69 -6.52 -3.95
CA THR A 98 -7.49 -6.35 -5.17
C THR A 98 -6.63 -5.97 -6.38
N LEU A 99 -5.52 -5.27 -6.14
CA LEU A 99 -4.61 -4.79 -7.19
C LEU A 99 -3.49 -5.78 -7.52
N LYS A 100 -3.16 -6.69 -6.60
CA LYS A 100 -2.25 -7.83 -6.82
C LYS A 100 -2.94 -8.94 -7.62
#